data_AF-A0A2E8LF60-F1
#
_entry.id   AF-A0A2E8LF60-F1
#
_cell.length_a   1.000
_cell.length_b   1.000
_cell.length_c   1.000
_cell.angle_alpha   90.00
_cell.angle_beta   90.00
_cell.angle_gamma   90.00
#
_symmetry.space_group_name_H-M   'P 1'
#
loop_
_entity.id
_entity.type
_entity.pdbx_description
1 polymer ?
#
loop_
_entity_poly.entity_id
_entity_poly.type
_entity_poly.pdbx_seq_one_letter_code
_entity_poly.pdbx_strand_id
1 'polypeptide(L)'
;MSTDTPTTEATVAEAHADEAHDHPTDAKYVRIAILLAVITAAEVATYFVDIGPALIPTLMVMMVVKFFYVAAWFMHLKFDSVVFTRFFVTGLILATAVYCIALTASEFWSKG
;
A
#
# COMPACT_ATOMS: atom_id res chain seq x y z
N MET A 1 -6.30 27.77 -67.04
CA MET A 1 -7.00 26.48 -66.95
C MET A 1 -7.21 26.22 -65.46
N SER A 2 -8.38 26.62 -64.96
CA SER A 2 -8.82 26.35 -63.59
C SER A 2 -9.28 24.91 -63.50
N THR A 3 -8.89 24.20 -62.46
CA THR A 3 -9.54 22.96 -62.05
C THR A 3 -10.03 23.15 -60.62
N ASP A 4 -11.30 23.53 -60.54
CA ASP A 4 -12.15 23.44 -59.36
C ASP A 4 -12.48 21.96 -59.06
N THR A 5 -12.41 21.61 -57.78
CA THR A 5 -13.35 20.74 -57.03
C THR A 5 -13.38 19.22 -57.35
N PRO A 6 -13.57 18.30 -56.37
CA PRO A 6 -14.10 18.51 -55.01
C PRO A 6 -13.22 18.04 -53.85
N THR A 7 -13.28 18.87 -52.81
CA THR A 7 -13.38 18.46 -51.41
C THR A 7 -14.32 17.25 -51.25
N THR A 8 -13.74 16.06 -51.12
CA THR A 8 -14.43 14.92 -50.49
C THR A 8 -14.34 15.12 -48.99
N GLU A 9 -15.25 15.96 -48.48
CA GLU A 9 -15.76 15.89 -47.11
C GLU A 9 -16.55 14.57 -47.00
N ALA A 10 -15.83 13.44 -46.93
CA ALA A 10 -16.38 12.22 -46.37
C ALA A 10 -16.24 12.36 -44.86
N THR A 11 -17.33 12.86 -44.28
CA THR A 11 -17.66 12.78 -42.86
C THR A 11 -17.41 11.37 -42.33
N VAL A 12 -16.21 11.09 -41.86
CA VAL A 12 -16.01 10.07 -40.83
C VAL A 12 -16.27 10.79 -39.51
N ALA A 13 -17.56 11.02 -39.25
CA ALA A 13 -18.04 11.10 -37.89
C ALA A 13 -17.83 9.70 -37.31
N GLU A 14 -16.58 9.38 -36.96
CA GLU A 14 -16.30 8.32 -36.01
C GLU A 14 -16.88 8.86 -34.71
N ALA A 15 -18.11 8.46 -34.45
CA ALA A 15 -18.60 8.34 -33.11
C ALA A 15 -17.57 7.47 -32.37
N HIS A 16 -16.64 8.13 -31.68
CA HIS A 16 -16.00 7.57 -30.50
C HIS A 16 -17.11 7.40 -29.45
N ALA A 17 -17.98 6.44 -29.73
CA ALA A 17 -18.86 5.81 -28.78
C ALA A 17 -17.95 5.07 -27.81
N ASP A 18 -18.01 5.48 -26.54
CA ASP A 18 -17.84 4.60 -25.38
C ASP A 18 -16.82 3.46 -25.57
N GLU A 19 -15.56 3.82 -25.76
CA GLU A 19 -14.48 2.99 -25.23
C GLU A 19 -14.44 3.27 -23.73
N ALA A 20 -15.41 2.69 -23.02
CA ALA A 20 -15.35 2.48 -21.60
C ALA A 20 -14.11 1.62 -21.35
N HIS A 21 -12.96 2.27 -21.23
CA HIS A 21 -11.74 1.70 -20.69
C HIS A 21 -12.04 1.33 -19.24
N ASP A 22 -12.59 0.14 -19.08
CA ASP A 22 -12.61 -0.65 -17.87
C ASP A 22 -11.14 -0.81 -17.48
N HIS A 23 -10.60 0.16 -16.73
CA HIS A 23 -9.25 0.19 -16.18
C HIS A 23 -9.33 -0.61 -14.86
N PRO A 24 -9.24 -1.95 -14.90
CA PRO A 24 -9.69 -2.80 -13.81
C PRO A 24 -8.47 -3.06 -12.95
N THR A 25 -7.97 -2.07 -12.21
CA THR A 25 -6.87 -2.33 -11.25
C THR A 25 -6.69 -1.28 -10.16
N ASP A 26 -7.02 -0.01 -10.39
CA ASP A 26 -6.70 1.08 -9.44
C ASP A 26 -7.68 1.20 -8.27
N ALA A 27 -8.95 0.86 -8.51
CA ALA A 27 -10.02 1.02 -7.53
C ALA A 27 -9.88 0.15 -6.27
N LYS A 28 -9.06 -0.93 -6.31
CA LYS A 28 -8.76 -1.74 -5.12
C LYS A 28 -7.72 -1.05 -4.25
N TYR A 29 -6.61 -0.58 -4.83
CA TYR A 29 -5.57 0.13 -4.09
C TYR A 29 -6.11 1.38 -3.40
N VAL A 30 -6.97 2.15 -4.09
CA VAL A 30 -7.63 3.33 -3.50
C VAL A 30 -8.47 2.96 -2.28
N ARG A 31 -9.20 1.84 -2.30
CA ARG A 31 -9.99 1.41 -1.12
C ARG A 31 -9.11 1.03 0.07
N ILE A 32 -7.94 0.45 -0.17
CA ILE A 32 -6.99 0.11 0.88
C ILE A 32 -6.25 1.33 1.39
N ALA A 33 -5.96 2.29 0.51
CA ALA A 33 -5.47 3.61 0.90
C ALA A 33 -6.43 4.28 1.89
N ILE A 34 -7.73 4.26 1.57
CA ILE A 34 -8.77 4.81 2.43
C ILE A 34 -8.84 4.05 3.76
N LEU A 35 -8.78 2.71 3.74
CA LEU A 35 -8.74 1.92 4.98
C LEU A 35 -7.55 2.31 5.86
N LEU A 36 -6.35 2.41 5.29
CA LEU A 36 -5.14 2.83 6.00
C LEU A 36 -5.24 4.26 6.53
N ALA A 37 -5.86 5.16 5.76
CA ALA A 37 -6.14 6.53 6.19
C ALA A 37 -7.10 6.54 7.40
N VAL A 38 -8.15 5.73 7.39
CA VAL A 38 -9.09 5.59 8.52
C VAL A 38 -8.39 5.02 9.75
N ILE A 39 -7.58 3.96 9.60
CA ILE A 39 -6.79 3.40 10.70
C ILE A 39 -5.84 4.48 11.27
N THR A 40 -5.27 5.34 10.42
CA THR A 40 -4.39 6.43 10.85
C THR A 40 -5.14 7.58 11.53
N ALA A 41 -6.32 7.94 11.03
CA ALA A 41 -7.19 8.90 11.71
C ALA A 41 -7.64 8.36 13.07
N ALA A 42 -7.95 7.06 13.17
CA ALA A 42 -8.28 6.42 14.44
C ALA A 42 -7.09 6.44 15.42
N GLU A 43 -5.88 6.17 14.95
CA GLU A 43 -4.65 6.31 15.75
C GLU A 43 -4.51 7.74 16.29
N VAL A 44 -4.61 8.73 15.42
CA VAL A 44 -4.50 10.14 15.82
C VAL A 44 -5.59 10.51 16.82
N ALA A 45 -6.82 10.02 16.62
CA ALA A 45 -7.93 10.21 17.55
C ALA A 45 -7.65 9.63 18.95
N THR A 46 -6.88 8.54 19.05
CA THR A 46 -6.49 7.97 20.36
C THR A 46 -5.56 8.87 21.16
N TYR A 47 -4.90 9.87 20.56
CA TYR A 47 -4.16 10.89 21.32
C TYR A 47 -5.08 11.95 21.94
N PHE A 48 -6.29 12.12 21.41
CA PHE A 48 -7.28 13.08 21.93
C PHE A 48 -8.19 12.46 23.00
N VAL A 49 -8.25 11.14 23.08
CA VAL A 49 -9.06 10.39 24.03
C VAL A 49 -8.14 9.64 24.97
N ASP A 50 -8.26 9.83 26.28
CA ASP A 50 -7.38 9.17 27.24
C ASP A 50 -7.79 7.70 27.43
N ILE A 51 -7.17 6.79 26.66
CA ILE A 51 -7.43 5.34 26.69
C ILE A 51 -6.68 4.66 27.86
N GLY A 52 -5.90 5.42 28.64
CA GLY A 52 -5.15 4.90 29.79
C GLY A 52 -4.03 3.92 29.40
N PRO A 53 -3.68 2.94 30.25
CA PRO A 53 -2.50 2.07 30.07
C PRO A 53 -2.57 1.16 28.83
N ALA A 54 -3.75 1.01 28.23
CA ALA A 54 -3.95 0.22 27.00
C ALA A 54 -3.49 0.97 25.73
N LEU A 55 -3.19 2.28 25.80
CA LEU A 55 -2.78 3.07 24.65
C LEU A 55 -1.51 2.51 23.98
N ILE A 56 -0.47 2.22 24.77
CA ILE A 56 0.81 1.69 24.26
C ILE A 56 0.64 0.37 23.48
N PRO A 57 0.00 -0.70 24.03
CA PRO A 57 -0.18 -1.93 23.26
C PRO A 57 -1.10 -1.75 22.05
N THR A 58 -2.14 -0.90 22.14
CA THR A 58 -3.01 -0.61 20.99
C THR A 58 -2.26 0.08 19.86
N LEU A 59 -1.42 1.07 20.15
CA LEU A 59 -0.59 1.75 19.15
C LEU A 59 0.42 0.78 18.51
N MET A 60 1.05 -0.10 19.31
CA MET A 60 1.95 -1.13 18.80
C MET A 60 1.25 -2.08 17.82
N VAL A 61 0.04 -2.54 18.14
CA VAL A 61 -0.74 -3.40 17.23
C VAL A 61 -1.11 -2.65 15.94
N MET A 62 -1.56 -1.39 16.05
CA MET A 62 -1.88 -0.57 14.87
C MET A 62 -0.66 -0.37 13.96
N MET A 63 0.53 -0.14 14.51
CA MET A 63 1.77 -0.03 13.74
C MET A 63 2.07 -1.28 12.92
N VAL A 64 1.99 -2.45 13.56
CA VAL A 64 2.22 -3.74 12.90
C VAL A 64 1.20 -3.97 11.79
N VAL A 65 -0.09 -3.74 12.06
CA VAL A 65 -1.17 -3.91 11.07
C VAL A 65 -0.95 -3.01 9.86
N LYS A 66 -0.63 -1.73 10.08
CA LYS A 66 -0.35 -0.78 8.98
C LYS A 66 0.83 -1.23 8.15
N PHE A 67 1.92 -1.63 8.79
CA PHE A 67 3.11 -2.13 8.11
C PHE A 67 2.77 -3.29 7.17
N PHE A 68 2.01 -4.28 7.62
CA PHE A 68 1.60 -5.40 6.78
C PHE A 68 0.69 -4.99 5.64
N TYR A 69 -0.27 -4.09 5.87
CA TYR A 69 -1.16 -3.61 4.80
C TYR A 69 -0.40 -2.83 3.72
N VAL A 70 0.55 -1.97 4.12
CA VAL A 70 1.42 -1.25 3.19
C VAL A 70 2.32 -2.21 2.42
N ALA A 71 2.96 -3.16 3.10
CA ALA A 71 3.82 -4.15 2.45
C ALA A 71 3.05 -5.05 1.46
N ALA A 72 1.86 -5.52 1.85
CA ALA A 72 1.07 -6.42 1.01
C ALA A 72 0.50 -5.70 -0.22
N TRP A 73 -0.04 -4.49 -0.06
CA TRP A 73 -0.81 -3.82 -1.12
C TRP A 73 -0.07 -2.67 -1.79
N PHE A 74 0.64 -1.81 -1.06
CA PHE A 74 1.35 -0.66 -1.64
C PHE A 74 2.73 -1.00 -2.18
N MET A 75 3.42 -1.99 -1.62
CA MET A 75 4.65 -2.54 -2.18
C MET A 75 4.40 -3.57 -3.29
N HIS A 76 3.15 -3.80 -3.69
CA HIS A 76 2.72 -4.77 -4.70
C HIS A 76 3.05 -6.25 -4.41
N LEU A 77 3.55 -6.62 -3.23
CA LEU A 77 3.89 -8.02 -2.90
C LEU A 77 2.74 -9.01 -3.08
N LYS A 78 1.48 -8.57 -2.92
CA LYS A 78 0.29 -9.41 -3.15
C LYS A 78 0.02 -9.69 -4.64
N PHE A 79 0.46 -8.80 -5.53
CA PHE A 79 0.20 -8.83 -6.96
C PHE A 79 1.43 -9.17 -7.80
N ASP A 80 2.62 -9.10 -7.20
CA ASP A 80 3.87 -9.46 -7.82
C ASP A 80 4.20 -10.96 -7.58
N SER A 81 5.24 -11.45 -8.26
CA SER A 81 5.73 -12.81 -8.14
C SER A 81 6.12 -13.15 -6.70
N VAL A 82 5.85 -14.40 -6.30
CA VAL A 82 6.14 -14.96 -4.96
C VAL A 82 7.62 -14.78 -4.55
N VAL A 83 8.50 -14.56 -5.53
CA VAL A 83 9.92 -14.27 -5.32
C VAL A 83 10.13 -13.00 -4.50
N PHE A 84 9.50 -11.88 -4.85
CA PHE A 84 9.67 -10.62 -4.11
C PHE A 84 9.11 -10.69 -2.69
N THR A 85 7.95 -11.32 -2.54
CA THR A 85 7.36 -11.60 -1.22
C THR A 85 8.30 -12.44 -0.38
N ARG A 86 8.95 -13.46 -0.97
CA ARG A 86 9.89 -14.31 -0.25
C ARG A 86 11.15 -13.55 0.16
N PHE A 87 11.72 -12.71 -0.70
CA PHE A 87 12.88 -11.86 -0.36
C PHE A 87 12.57 -10.87 0.77
N PHE A 88 11.40 -10.23 0.75
CA PHE A 88 10.97 -9.34 1.81
C PHE A 88 10.82 -10.08 3.14
N VAL A 89 10.17 -11.24 3.12
CA VAL A 89 9.95 -12.06 4.32
C VAL A 89 11.27 -12.62 4.87
N THR A 90 12.20 -13.10 4.04
CA THR A 90 13.53 -13.50 4.53
C THR A 90 14.30 -12.32 5.12
N GLY A 91 14.20 -11.12 4.52
CA GLY A 91 14.77 -9.90 5.10
C GLY A 91 14.18 -9.57 6.48
N LEU A 92 12.85 -9.66 6.63
CA LEU A 92 12.16 -9.44 7.91
C LEU A 92 12.58 -10.45 8.98
N ILE A 93 12.67 -11.74 8.61
CA ILE A 93 13.13 -12.81 9.51
C ILE A 93 14.57 -12.56 9.93
N LEU A 94 15.45 -12.23 8.97
CA LEU A 94 16.86 -11.97 9.23
C LEU A 94 17.04 -10.74 10.13
N ALA A 95 16.32 -9.65 9.88
CA ALA A 95 16.32 -8.47 10.74
C ALA A 95 15.89 -8.80 12.17
N THR A 96 14.80 -9.56 12.32
CA THR A 96 14.30 -10.01 13.62
C THR A 96 15.31 -10.89 14.34
N ALA A 97 15.94 -11.84 13.61
CA ALA A 97 16.95 -12.73 14.16
C ALA A 97 18.19 -11.96 14.64
N VAL A 98 18.72 -11.05 13.81
CA VAL A 98 19.87 -10.20 14.16
C VAL A 98 19.54 -9.32 15.36
N TYR A 99 18.33 -8.75 15.42
CA TYR A 99 17.89 -7.97 16.58
C TYR A 99 17.85 -8.81 17.86
N CYS A 100 17.26 -10.02 17.80
CA CYS A 100 17.25 -10.94 18.95
C CYS A 100 18.66 -11.33 19.39
N ILE A 101 19.55 -11.64 18.44
CA ILE A 101 20.96 -11.97 18.72
C ILE A 101 21.68 -10.77 19.34
N ALA A 102 21.43 -9.56 18.84
CA ALA A 102 22.01 -8.35 19.40
C ALA A 102 21.51 -8.12 20.84
N LEU A 103 20.22 -8.35 21.13
CA LEU A 103 19.68 -8.23 22.48
C LEU A 103 20.29 -9.24 23.45
N THR A 104 20.48 -10.51 23.02
CA THR A 104 21.13 -11.53 23.85
C THR A 104 22.62 -11.28 24.03
N ALA A 105 23.32 -10.84 22.97
CA ALA A 105 24.74 -10.52 23.00
C ALA A 105 25.06 -9.24 23.80
N SER A 106 24.11 -8.29 23.87
CA SER A 106 24.27 -7.04 24.63
C SER A 106 24.14 -7.23 26.15
N GLU A 107 24.11 -8.47 26.65
CA GLU A 107 24.02 -8.77 28.09
C GLU A 107 22.84 -8.04 28.76
N PHE A 108 21.69 -7.88 28.09
CA PHE A 108 20.47 -7.33 28.71
C PHE A 108 20.04 -8.16 29.95
N TRP A 109 20.55 -9.39 30.07
CA TRP A 109 20.36 -10.29 31.19
C TRP A 109 21.33 -10.08 32.37
N SER A 110 22.43 -9.35 32.19
CA SER A 110 23.54 -9.28 33.17
C SER A 110 23.47 -8.07 34.12
N LYS A 111 22.50 -7.18 33.88
CA LYS A 111 22.19 -6.05 34.78
C LYS A 111 20.76 -6.17 35.33
N GLY A 112 20.52 -7.26 36.04
CA GLY A 112 19.39 -7.45 36.96
C GLY A 112 19.92 -7.66 38.37
#